data_AF-A0A142XWR3-F1
#
_entry.id   AF-A0A142XWR3-F1
#
_cell.length_a   1.000
_cell.length_b   1.000
_cell.length_c   1.000
_cell.angle_alpha   90.00
_cell.angle_beta   90.00
_cell.angle_gamma   90.00
#
_symmetry.space_group_name_H-M   'P 1'
#
loop_
_entity.id
_entity.type
_entity.pdbx_description
1 polymer ?
#
loop_
_entity_poly.entity_id
_entity_poly.type
_entity_poly.pdbx_seq_one_letter_code
_entity_poly.pdbx_strand_id
1 'polypeptide(L)'
;MSISTAQRIKLKLKDRNALNQSGTAPSPVVLYCKRNNPKKRELAHCEATGFYPPEFVKGRKCNWTNGRAFVECSLPRQVVLRWLWVELSSSSEPSKVKLQFNGRTILDRKIQGRSRFRLRLPDGIPRSRFTIEISSPTFKPSDFVTTFDDRRVLGVLVGEIRVAKYWWRNFEPRHYLRPIAKLIRSLRPRK
;
A
#
# COMPACT_ATOMS: atom_id res chain seq x y z
N MET A 1 -16.63 -24.60 -33.60
CA MET A 1 -15.91 -25.23 -32.47
C MET A 1 -15.82 -24.23 -31.32
N SER A 2 -16.61 -24.43 -30.25
CA SER A 2 -16.72 -23.49 -29.13
C SER A 2 -15.65 -23.76 -28.06
N ILE A 3 -14.74 -22.81 -27.86
CA ILE A 3 -13.73 -22.86 -26.79
C ILE A 3 -14.45 -22.84 -25.43
N SER A 4 -14.14 -23.81 -24.57
CA SER A 4 -14.82 -23.94 -23.27
C SER A 4 -14.50 -22.76 -22.35
N THR A 5 -15.44 -22.44 -21.46
CA THR A 5 -15.32 -21.34 -20.48
C THR A 5 -14.03 -21.43 -19.64
N ALA A 6 -13.53 -22.65 -19.38
CA ALA A 6 -12.27 -22.90 -18.67
C ALA A 6 -11.04 -22.51 -19.51
N GLN A 7 -11.06 -22.73 -20.83
CA GLN A 7 -9.99 -22.30 -21.73
C GLN A 7 -9.95 -20.78 -21.91
N ARG A 8 -11.11 -20.11 -21.91
CA ARG A 8 -11.19 -18.63 -21.89
C ARG A 8 -10.62 -18.01 -20.61
N ILE A 9 -10.75 -18.68 -19.47
CA ILE A 9 -10.18 -18.23 -18.19
C ILE A 9 -8.66 -18.42 -18.19
N LYS A 10 -8.14 -19.55 -18.72
CA LYS A 10 -6.69 -19.79 -18.85
C LYS A 10 -6.01 -18.80 -19.81
N LEU A 11 -6.65 -18.44 -20.93
CA LEU A 11 -6.14 -17.44 -21.87
C LEU A 11 -6.12 -16.02 -21.25
N LYS A 12 -7.19 -15.61 -20.54
CA LYS A 12 -7.22 -14.33 -19.81
C LYS A 12 -6.21 -14.23 -18.66
N LEU A 13 -5.81 -15.36 -18.07
CA LEU A 13 -4.77 -15.41 -17.03
C LEU A 13 -3.36 -15.35 -17.63
N LYS A 14 -3.13 -15.93 -18.82
CA LYS A 14 -1.86 -15.79 -19.55
C LYS A 14 -1.64 -14.36 -20.04
N ASP A 15 -2.65 -13.71 -20.60
CA ASP A 15 -2.54 -12.31 -21.07
C ASP A 15 -2.37 -11.31 -19.92
N ARG A 16 -2.93 -11.60 -18.73
CA ARG A 16 -2.68 -10.80 -17.51
C ARG A 16 -1.27 -10.96 -16.94
N ASN A 17 -0.66 -12.12 -17.12
CA ASN A 17 0.74 -12.33 -16.73
C ASN A 17 1.72 -11.72 -17.73
N ALA A 18 1.34 -11.59 -19.01
CA ALA A 18 2.17 -10.95 -20.04
C ALA A 18 2.24 -9.41 -19.88
N LEU A 19 1.21 -8.76 -19.30
CA LEU A 19 1.22 -7.31 -19.05
C LEU A 19 1.97 -6.90 -17.75
N ASN A 20 2.53 -7.86 -17.01
CA ASN A 20 3.35 -7.62 -15.81
C ASN A 20 4.87 -7.64 -16.11
N GLN A 21 5.27 -7.72 -17.38
CA GLN A 21 6.70 -7.77 -17.79
C GLN A 21 7.33 -6.39 -17.99
N SER A 22 6.74 -5.33 -17.44
CA SER A 22 7.40 -4.03 -17.27
C SER A 22 7.46 -3.65 -15.78
N GLY A 23 8.40 -4.27 -15.06
CA GLY A 23 9.32 -3.62 -14.11
C GLY A 23 8.84 -2.70 -12.98
N THR A 24 7.55 -2.50 -12.69
CA THR A 24 7.14 -1.66 -11.55
C THR A 24 5.78 -2.10 -11.01
N ALA A 25 5.81 -2.95 -9.98
CA ALA A 25 4.60 -3.26 -9.23
C ALA A 25 4.02 -1.95 -8.65
N PRO A 26 2.71 -1.67 -8.80
CA PRO A 26 2.14 -0.42 -8.30
C PRO A 26 2.31 -0.37 -6.78
N SER A 27 3.11 0.61 -6.34
CA SER A 27 3.52 0.86 -4.96
C SER A 27 2.33 0.79 -3.98
N PRO A 28 2.50 0.25 -2.75
CA PRO A 28 1.47 0.29 -1.70
C PRO A 28 1.13 1.71 -1.24
N VAL A 29 1.83 2.71 -1.78
CA VAL A 29 1.63 4.12 -1.46
C VAL A 29 0.60 4.70 -2.40
N VAL A 30 -0.58 4.98 -1.84
CA VAL A 30 -1.59 5.77 -2.54
C VAL A 30 -1.63 7.14 -1.91
N LEU A 31 -1.03 8.11 -2.58
CA LEU A 31 -0.99 9.47 -2.10
C LEU A 31 -2.32 10.18 -2.36
N TYR A 32 -2.95 10.68 -1.31
CA TYR A 32 -4.18 11.45 -1.39
C TYR A 32 -3.97 12.87 -0.85
N CYS A 33 -3.49 13.76 -1.70
CA CYS A 33 -3.55 15.20 -1.43
C CYS A 33 -5.00 15.69 -1.63
N LYS A 34 -5.90 15.45 -0.67
CA LYS A 34 -7.24 16.04 -0.69
C LYS A 34 -7.14 17.51 -0.26
N ARG A 35 -7.20 18.44 -1.22
CA ARG A 35 -7.84 19.75 -1.01
C ARG A 35 -9.30 19.46 -0.62
N ASN A 36 -9.99 20.28 0.18
CA ASN A 36 -11.37 20.01 0.64
C ASN A 36 -12.37 19.49 -0.44
N ASN A 37 -12.07 19.63 -1.73
CA ASN A 37 -12.75 19.04 -2.88
C ASN A 37 -12.15 17.67 -3.35
N PRO A 38 -12.92 16.56 -3.38
CA PRO A 38 -12.47 15.25 -3.88
C PRO A 38 -12.09 15.23 -5.37
N LYS A 39 -12.50 16.21 -6.17
CA LYS A 39 -12.09 16.36 -7.58
C LYS A 39 -10.68 16.92 -7.77
N LYS A 40 -10.05 17.45 -6.70
CA LYS A 40 -8.69 18.02 -6.71
C LYS A 40 -7.68 17.13 -5.96
N ARG A 41 -7.79 15.81 -6.17
CA ARG A 41 -6.77 14.86 -5.68
C ARG A 41 -5.59 14.92 -6.63
N GLU A 42 -4.48 15.47 -6.16
CA GLU A 42 -3.22 15.35 -6.89
C GLU A 42 -2.61 13.99 -6.58
N LEU A 43 -2.34 13.22 -7.65
CA LEU A 43 -1.60 11.97 -7.56
C LEU A 43 -0.12 12.33 -7.49
N ALA A 44 0.56 11.93 -6.42
CA ALA A 44 2.01 11.89 -6.48
C ALA A 44 2.44 10.75 -7.39
N HIS A 45 3.53 10.97 -8.10
CA HIS A 45 4.33 9.88 -8.60
C HIS A 45 5.13 9.31 -7.43
N CYS A 46 5.04 8.00 -7.16
CA CYS A 46 5.78 7.37 -6.08
C CYS A 46 6.50 6.12 -6.57
N GLU A 47 7.78 6.05 -6.26
CA GLU A 47 8.63 4.88 -6.46
C GLU A 47 8.85 4.19 -5.12
N ALA A 48 8.83 2.86 -5.11
CA ALA A 48 8.97 2.08 -3.89
C ALA A 48 10.01 0.98 -4.06
N THR A 49 10.90 0.87 -3.08
CA THR A 49 11.99 -0.11 -3.02
C THR A 49 11.96 -0.83 -1.67
N GLY A 50 12.53 -2.03 -1.61
CA GLY A 50 12.50 -2.86 -0.40
C GLY A 50 11.13 -3.49 -0.08
N PHE A 51 10.23 -3.57 -1.08
CA PHE A 51 8.95 -4.27 -0.99
C PHE A 51 8.96 -5.51 -1.87
N TYR A 52 8.36 -6.59 -1.39
CA TYR A 52 8.01 -7.74 -2.23
C TYR A 52 6.77 -7.41 -3.09
N PRO A 53 6.52 -8.21 -4.15
CA PRO A 53 5.30 -8.10 -4.95
C PRO A 53 4.03 -8.08 -4.08
N PRO A 54 2.97 -7.39 -4.52
CA PRO A 54 1.77 -7.24 -3.73
C PRO A 54 1.00 -8.55 -3.56
N GLU A 55 0.48 -8.75 -2.36
CA GLU A 55 -0.33 -9.89 -1.96
C GLU A 55 -1.70 -9.42 -1.46
N PHE A 56 -2.65 -10.36 -1.39
CA PHE A 56 -3.98 -10.09 -0.84
C PHE A 56 -4.17 -10.81 0.50
N VAL A 57 -4.17 -10.05 1.59
CA VAL A 57 -4.49 -10.58 2.92
C VAL A 57 -5.90 -10.12 3.30
N LYS A 58 -6.81 -11.08 3.51
CA LYS A 58 -8.23 -10.82 3.84
C LYS A 58 -8.90 -9.86 2.84
N GLY A 59 -8.64 -10.05 1.55
CA GLY A 59 -9.20 -9.24 0.46
C GLY A 59 -8.60 -7.84 0.31
N ARG A 60 -7.50 -7.52 1.00
CA ARG A 60 -6.81 -6.23 0.90
C ARG A 60 -5.43 -6.40 0.29
N LYS A 61 -5.10 -5.54 -0.66
CA LYS A 61 -3.77 -5.45 -1.24
C LYS A 61 -2.78 -4.96 -0.17
N CYS A 62 -1.65 -5.62 -0.05
CA CYS A 62 -0.60 -5.33 0.91
C CYS A 62 0.75 -5.81 0.36
N ASN A 63 1.84 -5.31 0.92
CA ASN A 63 3.19 -5.66 0.49
C ASN A 63 4.05 -5.92 1.72
N TRP A 64 4.76 -7.04 1.74
CA TRP A 64 5.81 -7.26 2.73
C TRP A 64 7.02 -6.39 2.44
N THR A 65 7.65 -5.84 3.47
CA THR A 65 9.00 -5.27 3.35
C THR A 65 10.05 -6.38 3.44
N ASN A 66 11.26 -6.11 2.98
CA ASN A 66 12.44 -6.97 3.20
C ASN A 66 13.25 -6.55 4.45
N GLY A 67 12.63 -5.84 5.40
CA GLY A 67 13.27 -5.27 6.59
C GLY A 67 13.62 -3.79 6.46
N ARG A 68 13.82 -3.28 5.25
CA ARG A 68 14.07 -1.84 5.00
C ARG A 68 13.47 -1.41 3.67
N ALA A 69 12.40 -0.64 3.74
CA ALA A 69 11.66 -0.18 2.58
C ALA A 69 11.66 1.33 2.45
N PHE A 70 11.78 1.82 1.23
CA PHE A 70 11.74 3.24 0.92
C PHE A 70 10.61 3.54 -0.04
N VAL A 71 10.00 4.70 0.16
CA VAL A 71 9.05 5.28 -0.77
C VAL A 71 9.50 6.69 -1.04
N GLU A 72 9.90 6.95 -2.29
CA GLU A 72 10.15 8.29 -2.77
C GLU A 72 8.91 8.77 -3.52
N CYS A 73 8.45 9.98 -3.20
CA CYS A 73 7.28 10.56 -3.85
C CYS A 73 7.60 11.96 -4.38
N SER A 74 7.15 12.21 -5.61
CA SER A 74 7.18 13.50 -6.29
C SER A 74 5.76 14.02 -6.51
N LEU A 75 5.53 15.25 -6.10
CA LEU A 75 4.30 16.02 -6.25
C LEU A 75 4.46 17.02 -7.41
N PRO A 76 3.40 17.30 -8.18
CA PRO A 76 3.46 18.22 -9.30
C PRO A 76 3.75 19.68 -8.87
N ARG A 77 3.52 20.00 -7.60
CA ARG A 77 3.74 21.33 -6.99
C ARG A 77 4.22 21.17 -5.57
N GLN A 78 4.76 22.24 -4.99
CA GLN A 78 5.08 22.26 -3.57
C GLN A 78 3.81 22.22 -2.72
N VAL A 79 3.70 21.25 -1.83
CA VAL A 79 2.57 21.10 -0.92
C VAL A 79 3.08 20.99 0.50
N VAL A 80 2.40 21.67 1.43
CA VAL A 80 2.61 21.47 2.86
C VAL A 80 1.94 20.15 3.27
N LEU A 81 2.75 19.15 3.62
CA LEU A 81 2.29 17.89 4.19
C LEU A 81 2.32 17.98 5.72
N ARG A 82 1.25 17.60 6.39
CA ARG A 82 1.15 17.68 7.87
C ARG A 82 0.90 16.35 8.53
N TRP A 83 0.34 15.39 7.79
CA TRP A 83 -0.12 14.13 8.35
C TRP A 83 0.30 12.97 7.45
N LEU A 84 0.70 11.88 8.09
CA LEU A 84 0.96 10.58 7.50
C LEU A 84 0.05 9.54 8.16
N TRP A 85 -0.66 8.78 7.35
CA TRP A 85 -1.36 7.57 7.76
C TRP A 85 -0.61 6.38 7.20
N VAL A 86 -0.29 5.43 8.07
CA VAL A 86 0.30 4.17 7.65
C VAL A 86 -0.37 3.01 8.37
N GLU A 87 -0.69 1.97 7.60
CA GLU A 87 -1.16 0.70 8.12
C GLU A 87 -0.03 -0.33 8.04
N LEU A 88 0.40 -0.81 9.20
CA LEU A 88 1.46 -1.79 9.35
C LEU A 88 0.91 -3.01 10.08
N SER A 89 1.37 -4.20 9.72
CA SER A 89 1.14 -5.40 10.51
C SER A 89 2.45 -6.12 10.75
N SER A 90 2.70 -6.54 11.99
CA SER A 90 3.68 -7.60 12.23
C SER A 90 3.03 -8.97 11.97
N SER A 91 3.86 -10.00 11.88
CA SER A 91 3.40 -11.39 11.84
C SER A 91 2.84 -11.80 13.22
N SER A 92 3.22 -12.98 13.73
CA SER A 92 2.80 -13.48 15.04
C SER A 92 3.49 -12.76 16.20
N GLU A 93 4.74 -12.32 16.02
CA GLU A 93 5.53 -11.71 17.08
C GLU A 93 5.52 -10.18 17.05
N PRO A 94 5.67 -9.52 18.20
CA PRO A 94 5.87 -8.07 18.25
C PRO A 94 7.15 -7.67 17.52
N SER A 95 7.04 -6.78 16.53
CA SER A 95 8.20 -6.28 15.76
C SER A 95 8.46 -4.81 16.07
N LYS A 96 9.73 -4.45 16.31
CA LYS A 96 10.13 -3.05 16.48
C LYS A 96 10.15 -2.37 15.12
N VAL A 97 9.31 -1.36 14.94
CA VAL A 97 9.24 -0.61 13.68
C VAL A 97 9.68 0.83 13.90
N LYS A 98 10.57 1.27 13.03
CA LYS A 98 10.97 2.66 12.91
C LYS A 98 10.51 3.20 11.56
N LEU A 99 9.84 4.34 11.60
CA LEU A 99 9.36 5.08 10.44
C LEU A 99 10.03 6.44 10.41
N GLN A 100 10.60 6.79 9.26
CA GLN A 100 11.22 8.09 9.04
C GLN A 100 10.55 8.82 7.89
N PHE A 101 10.51 10.14 7.99
CA PHE A 101 10.05 11.04 6.95
C PHE A 101 11.15 12.05 6.66
N ASN A 102 11.69 12.02 5.44
CA ASN A 102 12.88 12.78 5.06
C ASN A 102 14.03 12.60 6.07
N GLY A 103 14.35 11.35 6.42
CA GLY A 103 15.42 11.01 7.37
C GLY A 103 15.10 11.26 8.85
N ARG A 104 14.03 12.01 9.18
CA ARG A 104 13.64 12.26 10.57
C ARG A 104 12.68 11.18 11.07
N THR A 105 13.02 10.56 12.19
CA THR A 105 12.16 9.55 12.83
C THR A 105 10.85 10.18 13.31
N ILE A 106 9.72 9.60 12.87
CA ILE A 106 8.36 10.02 13.23
C ILE A 106 7.58 8.92 13.99
N LEU A 107 8.09 7.69 13.98
CA LEU A 107 7.62 6.57 14.80
C LEU A 107 8.81 5.67 15.11
N ASP A 108 8.93 5.23 16.36
CA ASP A 108 9.85 4.16 16.78
C ASP A 108 9.18 3.40 17.93
N ARG A 109 8.49 2.30 17.60
CA ARG A 109 7.69 1.52 18.56
C ARG A 109 7.60 0.06 18.16
N LYS A 110 7.38 -0.81 19.15
CA LYS A 110 6.95 -2.19 18.89
C LYS A 110 5.49 -2.20 18.44
N ILE A 111 5.18 -2.99 17.43
CA ILE A 111 3.83 -3.24 16.94
C ILE A 111 3.54 -4.73 17.07
N GLN A 112 2.30 -5.09 17.41
CA GLN A 112 1.83 -6.47 17.43
C GLN A 112 0.54 -6.56 16.61
N GLY A 113 0.50 -7.52 15.69
CA GLY A 113 -0.58 -7.66 14.74
C GLY A 113 -0.78 -6.38 13.93
N ARG A 114 -2.03 -6.09 13.59
CA ARG A 114 -2.37 -4.97 12.72
C ARG A 114 -2.50 -3.66 13.49
N SER A 115 -1.71 -2.67 13.09
CA SER A 115 -1.67 -1.34 13.68
C SER A 115 -1.85 -0.24 12.63
N ARG A 116 -2.57 0.83 13.00
CA ARG A 116 -2.77 2.01 12.16
C ARG A 116 -2.20 3.22 12.87
N PHE A 117 -1.27 3.90 12.22
CA PHE A 117 -0.63 5.08 12.76
C PHE A 117 -1.13 6.32 12.02
N ARG A 118 -1.42 7.35 12.80
CA ARG A 118 -1.68 8.71 12.31
C ARG A 118 -0.64 9.62 12.92
N LEU A 119 0.33 10.03 12.12
CA LEU A 119 1.54 10.71 12.55
C LEU A 119 1.55 12.14 12.03
N ARG A 120 1.96 13.08 12.88
CA ARG A 120 2.20 14.47 12.46
C ARG A 120 3.58 14.54 11.83
N LEU A 121 3.65 15.09 10.63
CA LEU A 121 4.91 15.28 9.92
C LEU A 121 5.67 16.48 10.50
N PRO A 122 7.01 16.42 10.55
CA PRO A 122 7.84 17.52 11.04
C PRO A 122 7.77 18.74 10.11
N ASP A 123 8.10 19.91 10.66
CA ASP A 123 8.41 21.20 10.00
C ASP A 123 7.30 21.91 9.18
N GLY A 124 6.30 21.20 8.64
CA GLY A 124 5.23 21.83 7.85
C GLY A 124 5.72 22.58 6.60
N ILE A 125 6.93 22.31 6.14
CA ILE A 125 7.58 22.97 5.01
C ILE A 125 6.94 22.48 3.70
N PRO A 126 6.56 23.40 2.78
CA PRO A 126 6.13 23.05 1.44
C PRO A 126 7.21 22.26 0.71
N ARG A 127 6.87 21.10 0.16
CA ARG A 127 7.81 20.27 -0.59
C ARG A 127 7.15 19.64 -1.80
N SER A 128 7.91 19.52 -2.88
CA SER A 128 7.51 18.76 -4.07
C SER A 128 8.06 17.34 -4.04
N ARG A 129 9.06 17.04 -3.20
CA ARG A 129 9.62 15.69 -3.03
C ARG A 129 9.73 15.34 -1.55
N PHE A 130 9.51 14.06 -1.26
CA PHE A 130 9.71 13.55 0.09
C PHE A 130 9.94 12.04 0.07
N THR A 131 10.55 11.54 1.13
CA THR A 131 10.85 10.13 1.32
C THR A 131 10.22 9.62 2.60
N ILE A 132 9.73 8.38 2.55
CA ILE A 132 9.28 7.62 3.71
C ILE A 132 10.15 6.38 3.79
N GLU A 133 10.75 6.14 4.94
CA GLU A 133 11.54 4.93 5.21
C GLU A 133 10.86 4.13 6.32
N ILE A 134 10.68 2.82 6.07
CA ILE A 134 10.18 1.85 7.02
C ILE A 134 11.29 0.84 7.28
N SER A 135 11.72 0.72 8.53
CA SER A 135 12.70 -0.28 8.95
C SER A 135 12.15 -1.15 10.08
N SER A 136 12.38 -2.45 9.99
CA SER A 136 12.00 -3.43 11.01
C SER A 136 12.96 -4.62 11.02
N PRO A 137 13.06 -5.37 12.13
CA PRO A 137 13.60 -6.71 12.10
C PRO A 137 12.91 -7.58 11.04
N THR A 138 13.61 -8.60 10.60
CA THR A 138 13.14 -9.55 9.60
C THR A 138 13.01 -10.95 10.17
N PHE A 139 12.17 -11.76 9.54
CA PHE A 139 11.99 -13.17 9.84
C PHE A 139 11.81 -13.95 8.52
N LYS A 140 12.03 -15.26 8.53
CA LYS A 140 11.68 -16.13 7.41
C LYS A 140 10.56 -17.07 7.85
N PRO A 141 9.41 -17.13 7.16
CA PRO A 141 8.32 -18.02 7.54
C PRO A 141 8.74 -19.48 7.69
N SER A 142 9.63 -19.96 6.81
CA SER A 142 10.19 -21.31 6.83
C SER A 142 10.90 -21.68 8.14
N ASP A 143 11.40 -20.69 8.90
CA ASP A 143 12.14 -20.93 10.15
C ASP A 143 11.19 -21.29 11.30
N PHE A 144 9.90 -20.96 11.19
CA PHE A 144 8.90 -21.16 12.25
C PHE A 144 7.99 -22.37 11.99
N VAL A 145 7.78 -22.72 10.72
CA VAL A 145 6.87 -23.79 10.35
C VAL A 145 7.47 -24.56 9.16
N THR A 146 7.84 -25.81 9.40
CA THR A 146 8.54 -26.68 8.43
C THR A 146 7.74 -26.98 7.16
N THR A 147 6.42 -26.76 7.17
CA THR A 147 5.54 -26.93 6.01
C THR A 147 5.44 -25.69 5.12
N PHE A 148 6.00 -24.55 5.53
CA PHE A 148 6.02 -23.34 4.70
C PHE A 148 7.29 -23.31 3.84
N ASP A 149 7.10 -23.42 2.52
CA ASP A 149 8.18 -23.26 1.54
C ASP A 149 8.56 -21.79 1.29
N ASP A 150 7.96 -20.83 2.00
CA ASP A 150 8.27 -19.42 1.85
C ASP A 150 9.59 -19.06 2.54
N ARG A 151 10.66 -18.99 1.73
CA ARG A 151 12.03 -18.68 2.13
C ARG A 151 12.36 -17.19 2.12
N ARG A 152 11.39 -16.31 1.86
CA ARG A 152 11.63 -14.86 1.78
C ARG A 152 12.01 -14.30 3.15
N VAL A 153 12.90 -13.31 3.14
CA VAL A 153 13.24 -12.53 4.34
C VAL A 153 12.23 -11.39 4.47
N LEU A 154 11.24 -11.57 5.34
CA LEU A 154 10.10 -10.67 5.50
C LEU A 154 10.29 -9.75 6.69
N GLY A 155 9.97 -8.47 6.54
CA GLY A 155 9.89 -7.50 7.63
C GLY A 155 8.45 -7.34 8.11
N VAL A 156 7.90 -6.13 7.91
CA VAL A 156 6.50 -5.83 8.23
C VAL A 156 5.63 -5.84 6.99
N LEU A 157 4.35 -6.17 7.17
CA LEU A 157 3.36 -6.07 6.14
C LEU A 157 2.81 -4.64 6.08
N VAL A 158 2.91 -4.00 4.93
CA VAL A 158 2.41 -2.65 4.69
C VAL A 158 1.11 -2.74 3.90
N GLY A 159 0.02 -2.26 4.51
CA GLY A 159 -1.28 -2.24 3.86
C GLY A 159 -1.52 -0.97 3.06
N GLU A 160 -1.24 0.18 3.66
CA GLU A 160 -1.57 1.47 3.07
C GLU A 160 -0.67 2.57 3.62
N ILE A 161 -0.18 3.44 2.74
CA ILE A 161 0.53 4.67 3.09
C ILE A 161 -0.18 5.85 2.43
N ARG A 162 -0.50 6.87 3.22
CA ARG A 162 -1.15 8.11 2.73
C ARG A 162 -0.59 9.33 3.43
N VAL A 163 -0.38 10.42 2.71
CA VAL A 163 -0.07 11.73 3.29
C VAL A 163 -1.14 12.76 2.97
N ALA A 164 -1.31 13.76 3.83
CA ALA A 164 -2.21 14.88 3.57
C ALA A 164 -1.74 16.20 4.23
N LYS A 165 -2.23 17.31 3.66
CA LYS A 165 -2.09 18.65 4.23
C LYS A 165 -2.94 18.88 5.47
N TYR A 166 -4.15 18.35 5.50
CA TYR A 166 -5.12 18.58 6.57
C TYR A 166 -5.44 17.30 7.32
N TRP A 167 -5.89 17.46 8.56
CA TRP A 167 -6.36 16.34 9.35
C TRP A 167 -7.65 15.77 8.73
N TRP A 168 -7.71 14.45 8.53
CA TRP A 168 -8.94 13.75 8.16
C TRP A 168 -9.78 13.46 9.40
N ARG A 169 -10.90 14.19 9.55
CA ARG A 169 -11.90 13.93 10.61
C ARG A 169 -12.76 12.70 10.35
N ASN A 170 -13.06 12.38 9.08
CA ASN A 170 -14.00 11.30 8.72
C ASN A 170 -13.34 10.31 7.75
N PHE A 171 -12.80 9.20 8.26
CA PHE A 171 -12.46 8.05 7.43
C PHE A 171 -13.20 6.81 7.93
N GLU A 172 -14.46 6.69 7.55
CA GLU A 172 -15.08 5.36 7.42
C GLU A 172 -14.62 4.74 6.10
N PRO A 173 -14.32 3.42 6.04
CA PRO A 173 -13.94 2.71 4.83
C PRO A 173 -15.11 2.53 3.83
N ARG A 174 -16.12 3.42 3.83
CA ARG A 174 -17.31 3.31 2.97
C ARG A 174 -17.07 3.68 1.51
N HIS A 175 -15.90 4.23 1.17
CA HIS A 175 -15.63 4.71 -0.19
C HIS A 175 -14.95 3.70 -1.15
N TYR A 176 -14.76 2.44 -0.74
CA TYR A 176 -14.23 1.39 -1.63
C TYR A 176 -15.24 0.31 -2.04
N LEU A 177 -16.54 0.45 -1.70
CA LEU A 177 -17.56 -0.56 -2.06
C LEU A 177 -18.68 -0.07 -2.99
N ARG A 178 -18.61 1.14 -3.56
CA ARG A 178 -19.55 1.55 -4.62
C ARG A 178 -18.79 2.33 -5.70
N PRO A 179 -18.61 1.80 -6.94
CA PRO A 179 -19.65 1.11 -7.71
C PRO A 179 -19.17 -0.06 -8.63
N ILE A 180 -18.71 -1.20 -8.11
CA ILE A 180 -18.80 -2.46 -8.90
C ILE A 180 -20.26 -2.92 -8.96
N ALA A 181 -21.02 -2.74 -7.86
CA ALA A 181 -22.45 -3.05 -7.81
C ALA A 181 -23.31 -2.21 -8.79
N LYS A 182 -22.86 -1.02 -9.16
CA LYS A 182 -23.56 -0.15 -10.15
C LYS A 182 -23.24 -0.58 -11.59
N LEU A 183 -22.01 -1.07 -11.83
CA LEU A 183 -21.62 -1.67 -13.12
C LEU A 183 -22.30 -3.02 -13.37
N ILE A 184 -22.51 -3.83 -12.32
CA ILE A 184 -23.24 -5.11 -12.43
C ILE A 184 -24.74 -4.88 -12.68
N ARG A 185 -25.34 -3.80 -12.15
CA ARG A 185 -26.73 -3.42 -12.46
C ARG A 185 -26.90 -2.89 -13.89
N SER A 186 -25.90 -2.23 -14.47
CA SER A 186 -25.95 -1.76 -15.87
C SER A 186 -25.69 -2.85 -16.91
N LEU A 187 -25.22 -4.04 -16.49
CA LEU A 187 -24.93 -5.18 -17.37
C LEU A 187 -26.01 -6.27 -17.35
N ARG A 188 -27.11 -6.08 -16.61
CA ARG A 188 -28.27 -6.98 -16.72
C ARG A 188 -29.13 -6.52 -17.90
N PRO A 189 -29.39 -7.37 -18.91
CA PRO A 189 -30.36 -7.06 -19.94
C PRO A 189 -31.73 -6.87 -19.28
N ARG A 190 -32.41 -5.78 -19.65
CA ARG A 190 -33.81 -5.57 -19.26
C ARG A 190 -34.63 -6.67 -19.95
N LYS A 191 -35.28 -7.52 -19.17
CA LYS A 191 -36.40 -8.32 -19.64
C LYS A 191 -37.63 -7.44 -19.68
#